data_AF-A7GHN7-F1
#
_entry.id   AF-A7GHN7-F1
#
_cell.length_a   1.000
_cell.length_b   1.000
_cell.length_c   1.000
_cell.angle_alpha   90.00
_cell.angle_beta   90.00
_cell.angle_gamma   90.00
#
_symmetry.space_group_name_H-M   'P 1'
#
loop_
_entity.id
_entity.type
_entity.pdbx_description
1 polymer ?
#
loop_
_entity_poly.entity_id
_entity_poly.type
_entity_poly.pdbx_seq_one_letter_code
_entity_poly.pdbx_strand_id
1 'polypeptide(L)'
;MKINTLNAIPVLSNNNNLIHNGYFESYEPYKAFDNIDKTYWVILFNDRSYLGYKFDRPIAISKYRIYSESNSENFFRDWTFEGSNDNLDWVILDKQSGKCQKDFSTIINNTNSYLYYRINISKNNGGSYIGINTFEMYESLKENKYLLKQNKKYYSTKSKFYKNGNYEPIKELEGKKILTKTDFETYGIDDLNLLTEIIDTEDINGIGKGNLGNGKLFEIPFSNNFMNINEVK
;
A
#
# COMPACT_ATOMS: atom_id res chain seq x y z
N MET A 1 7.27 3.74 0.13
CA MET A 1 5.86 3.96 -0.27
C MET A 1 5.01 3.05 0.58
N LYS A 2 4.17 3.61 1.45
CA LYS A 2 3.19 2.82 2.21
C LYS A 2 2.05 2.40 1.27
N ILE A 3 1.59 1.16 1.41
CA ILE A 3 0.53 0.57 0.56
C ILE A 3 -0.65 0.24 1.45
N ASN A 4 -1.86 0.50 0.98
CA ASN A 4 -3.07 0.12 1.70
C ASN A 4 -3.12 -1.42 1.83
N THR A 5 -3.56 -1.92 2.98
CA THR A 5 -3.76 -3.36 3.19
C THR A 5 -5.11 -3.84 2.66
N LEU A 6 -6.06 -2.92 2.45
CA LEU A 6 -7.36 -3.20 1.89
C LEU A 6 -7.31 -3.17 0.35
N ASN A 7 -8.02 -4.11 -0.28
CA ASN A 7 -8.26 -4.08 -1.72
C ASN A 7 -9.04 -2.79 -2.07
N ALA A 8 -8.58 -2.09 -3.09
CA ALA A 8 -9.18 -0.86 -3.58
C ALA A 8 -10.45 -1.13 -4.41
N ILE A 9 -10.58 -2.33 -4.99
CA ILE A 9 -11.77 -2.72 -5.75
C ILE A 9 -12.83 -3.21 -4.76
N PRO A 10 -14.06 -2.67 -4.79
CA PRO A 10 -15.15 -3.19 -3.97
C PRO A 10 -15.54 -4.59 -4.42
N VAL A 11 -16.16 -5.36 -3.53
CA VAL A 11 -16.71 -6.68 -3.88
C VAL A 11 -17.83 -6.49 -4.91
N LEU A 12 -17.72 -7.15 -6.06
CA LEU A 12 -18.65 -6.98 -7.19
C LEU A 12 -19.66 -8.13 -7.30
N SER A 13 -20.82 -7.83 -7.89
CA SER A 13 -21.88 -8.80 -8.18
C SER A 13 -22.44 -8.69 -9.61
N ASN A 14 -21.84 -7.84 -10.43
CA ASN A 14 -22.19 -7.60 -11.83
C ASN A 14 -21.00 -6.94 -12.56
N ASN A 15 -21.09 -6.84 -13.89
CA ASN A 15 -20.00 -6.34 -14.72
C ASN A 15 -19.91 -4.81 -14.86
N ASN A 16 -20.64 -4.05 -14.04
CA ASN A 16 -20.55 -2.59 -14.09
C ASN A 16 -19.14 -2.12 -13.76
N ASN A 17 -18.67 -1.10 -14.48
CA ASN A 17 -17.31 -0.54 -14.36
C ASN A 17 -16.18 -1.51 -14.71
N LEU A 18 -16.45 -2.67 -15.31
CA LEU A 18 -15.41 -3.59 -15.76
C LEU A 18 -14.97 -3.30 -17.20
N ILE A 19 -13.69 -3.51 -17.45
CA ILE A 19 -13.06 -3.42 -18.76
C ILE A 19 -12.61 -4.81 -19.14
N HIS A 20 -13.19 -5.40 -20.17
CA HIS A 20 -12.82 -6.73 -20.65
C HIS A 20 -13.05 -6.85 -22.15
N ASN A 21 -12.47 -7.87 -22.79
CA ASN A 21 -12.70 -8.17 -24.20
C ASN A 21 -13.55 -9.42 -24.46
N GLY A 22 -14.04 -10.08 -23.40
CA GLY A 22 -14.93 -11.22 -23.55
C GLY A 22 -15.06 -12.03 -22.28
N TYR A 23 -15.99 -12.97 -22.29
CA TYR A 23 -16.20 -13.96 -21.24
C TYR A 23 -17.14 -15.07 -21.74
N PHE A 24 -17.22 -16.17 -21.00
CA PHE A 24 -18.26 -17.19 -21.15
C PHE A 24 -19.43 -16.93 -20.19
N GLU A 25 -20.66 -17.24 -20.60
CA GLU A 25 -21.92 -16.91 -19.90
C GLU A 25 -21.97 -17.32 -18.41
N SER A 26 -21.25 -18.37 -17.99
CA SER A 26 -21.16 -18.82 -16.59
C SER A 26 -19.91 -18.31 -15.83
N TYR A 27 -19.05 -17.56 -16.50
CA TYR A 27 -17.71 -17.15 -16.04
C TYR A 27 -17.50 -15.66 -16.22
N GLU A 28 -18.46 -14.89 -15.71
CA GLU A 28 -18.51 -13.45 -15.88
C GLU A 28 -17.29 -12.72 -15.28
N PRO A 29 -16.89 -11.57 -15.87
CA PRO A 29 -15.76 -10.75 -15.41
C PRO A 29 -15.80 -10.39 -13.92
N TYR A 30 -16.97 -10.08 -13.37
CA TYR A 30 -17.10 -9.69 -11.96
C TYR A 30 -16.66 -10.78 -10.99
N LYS A 31 -16.63 -12.05 -11.41
CA LYS A 31 -16.21 -13.18 -10.58
C LYS A 31 -14.73 -13.15 -10.21
N ALA A 32 -13.91 -12.38 -10.91
CA ALA A 32 -12.53 -12.13 -10.48
C ALA A 32 -12.45 -11.12 -9.30
N PHE A 33 -13.56 -10.49 -8.93
CA PHE A 33 -13.65 -9.39 -7.97
C PHE A 33 -14.77 -9.61 -6.92
N ASP A 34 -15.37 -10.79 -6.85
CA ASP A 34 -16.49 -11.11 -5.95
C ASP A 34 -16.03 -11.63 -4.57
N ASN A 35 -14.71 -11.76 -4.37
CA ASN A 35 -14.08 -12.29 -3.16
C ASN A 35 -14.53 -13.73 -2.81
N ILE A 36 -14.83 -14.53 -3.84
CA ILE A 36 -15.18 -15.94 -3.72
C ILE A 36 -14.15 -16.76 -4.50
N ASP A 37 -13.24 -17.45 -3.82
CA ASP A 37 -12.14 -18.18 -4.46
C ASP A 37 -12.58 -19.28 -5.46
N LYS A 38 -13.83 -19.76 -5.33
CA LYS A 38 -14.40 -20.83 -6.17
C LYS A 38 -15.05 -20.34 -7.47
N THR A 39 -15.27 -19.04 -7.61
CA THR A 39 -15.77 -18.42 -8.84
C THR A 39 -14.62 -17.75 -9.57
N TYR A 40 -14.76 -17.60 -10.89
CA TYR A 40 -13.69 -17.10 -11.73
C TYR A 40 -14.23 -16.56 -13.05
N TRP A 41 -13.53 -15.56 -13.59
CA TRP A 41 -13.69 -15.11 -14.97
C TRP A 41 -12.96 -16.08 -15.91
N VAL A 42 -13.55 -16.39 -17.06
CA VAL A 42 -12.93 -17.22 -18.11
C VAL A 42 -13.19 -16.62 -19.47
N ILE A 43 -12.16 -16.65 -20.32
CA ILE A 43 -12.23 -16.26 -21.72
C ILE A 43 -11.46 -17.26 -22.60
N LEU A 44 -11.93 -17.46 -23.84
CA LEU A 44 -11.14 -18.09 -24.89
C LEU A 44 -9.95 -17.18 -25.22
N PHE A 45 -8.74 -17.70 -25.10
CA PHE A 45 -7.53 -16.94 -25.38
C PHE A 45 -7.27 -16.92 -26.89
N ASN A 46 -7.31 -15.73 -27.48
CA ASN A 46 -7.04 -15.50 -28.90
C ASN A 46 -6.02 -14.37 -29.04
N ASP A 47 -4.75 -14.69 -28.85
CA ASP A 47 -3.56 -13.81 -28.82
C ASP A 47 -3.50 -12.76 -27.70
N ARG A 48 -4.62 -12.14 -27.35
CA ARG A 48 -4.69 -11.07 -26.35
C ARG A 48 -6.01 -11.10 -25.59
N SER A 49 -5.93 -11.02 -24.27
CA SER A 49 -7.09 -10.88 -23.39
C SER A 49 -6.83 -9.86 -22.30
N TYR A 50 -7.84 -9.09 -21.91
CA TYR A 50 -7.71 -8.14 -20.82
C TYR A 50 -8.91 -8.16 -19.89
N LEU A 51 -8.64 -7.85 -18.62
CA LEU A 51 -9.62 -7.65 -17.57
C LEU A 51 -9.18 -6.48 -16.71
N GLY A 52 -10.12 -5.66 -16.27
CA GLY A 52 -9.81 -4.44 -15.53
C GLY A 52 -11.03 -3.83 -14.87
N TYR A 53 -10.76 -2.77 -14.10
CA TYR A 53 -11.76 -2.04 -13.31
C TYR A 53 -11.60 -0.54 -13.52
N LYS A 54 -12.74 0.18 -13.56
CA LYS A 54 -12.85 1.63 -13.57
C LYS A 54 -13.26 2.12 -12.18
N PHE A 55 -12.43 2.95 -11.58
CA PHE A 55 -12.72 3.61 -10.31
C PHE A 55 -13.58 4.88 -10.50
N ASP A 56 -14.30 5.27 -9.45
CA ASP A 56 -15.14 6.49 -9.45
C ASP A 56 -14.31 7.79 -9.44
N ARG A 57 -13.06 7.71 -8.96
CA ARG A 57 -12.07 8.78 -8.98
C ARG A 57 -10.71 8.22 -9.42
N PRO A 58 -9.82 9.04 -10.00
CA PRO A 58 -8.44 8.61 -10.22
C PRO A 58 -7.78 8.26 -8.88
N ILE A 59 -7.21 7.06 -8.79
CA ILE A 59 -6.43 6.61 -7.63
C ILE A 59 -5.07 6.12 -8.11
N ALA A 60 -4.04 6.15 -7.26
CA ALA A 60 -2.73 5.59 -7.61
C ALA A 60 -2.61 4.16 -7.07
N ILE A 61 -2.71 3.15 -7.93
CA ILE A 61 -2.43 1.76 -7.55
C ILE A 61 -0.93 1.51 -7.53
N SER A 62 -0.41 0.89 -6.46
CA SER A 62 1.01 0.56 -6.31
C SER A 62 1.29 -0.91 -5.97
N LYS A 63 0.25 -1.75 -5.91
CA LYS A 63 0.39 -3.21 -5.82
C LYS A 63 -0.83 -3.84 -6.49
N TYR A 64 -0.62 -4.97 -7.15
CA TYR A 64 -1.70 -5.81 -7.61
C TYR A 64 -1.41 -7.28 -7.27
N ARG A 65 -2.47 -8.07 -7.19
CA ARG A 65 -2.42 -9.53 -7.01
C ARG A 65 -3.39 -10.18 -7.97
N ILE A 66 -2.97 -11.28 -8.57
CA ILE A 66 -3.80 -12.13 -9.43
C ILE A 66 -3.68 -13.55 -8.93
N TYR A 67 -4.83 -14.20 -8.71
CA TYR A 67 -4.92 -15.61 -8.41
C TYR A 67 -5.71 -16.31 -9.51
N SER A 68 -5.17 -17.43 -10.00
CA SER A 68 -5.77 -18.29 -11.02
C SER A 68 -5.57 -19.74 -10.63
N GLU A 69 -6.66 -20.38 -10.26
CA GLU A 69 -6.73 -21.83 -10.13
C GLU A 69 -7.21 -22.44 -11.45
N SER A 70 -6.24 -22.84 -12.28
CA SER A 70 -6.48 -23.44 -13.59
C SER A 70 -5.44 -24.52 -13.89
N ASN A 71 -5.63 -25.24 -15.00
CA ASN A 71 -4.60 -26.13 -15.52
C ASN A 71 -3.35 -25.32 -15.90
N SER A 72 -2.16 -25.92 -15.76
CA SER A 72 -0.88 -25.23 -16.00
C SER A 72 -0.74 -24.66 -17.40
N GLU A 73 -1.38 -25.25 -18.41
CA GLU A 73 -1.45 -24.76 -19.79
C GLU A 73 -2.24 -23.45 -19.94
N ASN A 74 -3.23 -23.21 -19.07
CA ASN A 74 -4.12 -22.04 -19.11
C ASN A 74 -3.62 -20.89 -18.21
N PHE A 75 -2.47 -21.03 -17.55
CA PHE A 75 -1.88 -19.92 -16.82
C PHE A 75 -1.44 -18.82 -17.79
N PHE A 76 -1.76 -17.57 -17.43
CA PHE A 76 -1.20 -16.41 -18.10
C PHE A 76 0.30 -16.35 -17.83
N ARG A 77 1.07 -16.05 -18.88
CA ARG A 77 2.53 -16.16 -18.90
C ARG A 77 3.22 -14.81 -19.02
N ASP A 78 2.73 -14.03 -19.98
CA ASP A 78 3.24 -12.69 -20.27
C ASP A 78 2.07 -11.71 -20.24
N TRP A 79 2.21 -10.62 -19.50
CA TRP A 79 1.20 -9.57 -19.40
C TRP A 79 1.83 -8.22 -19.06
N THR A 80 1.03 -7.19 -19.25
CA THR A 80 1.28 -5.85 -18.72
C THR A 80 0.17 -5.49 -17.75
N PHE A 81 0.52 -4.75 -16.70
CA PHE A 81 -0.45 -4.06 -15.85
C PHE A 81 -0.46 -2.59 -16.29
N GLU A 82 -1.62 -2.09 -16.68
CA GLU A 82 -1.76 -0.83 -17.39
C GLU A 82 -2.75 0.10 -16.67
N GLY A 83 -2.49 1.41 -16.75
CA GLY A 83 -3.37 2.47 -16.26
C GLY A 83 -3.81 3.41 -17.39
N SER A 84 -5.02 3.93 -17.33
CA SER A 84 -5.56 4.88 -18.31
C SER A 84 -6.54 5.88 -17.67
N ASN A 85 -6.71 7.04 -18.28
CA ASN A 85 -7.72 8.03 -17.87
C ASN A 85 -8.90 8.15 -18.84
N ASP A 86 -8.82 7.50 -20.01
CA ASP A 86 -9.81 7.61 -21.08
C ASP A 86 -10.25 6.25 -21.65
N ASN A 87 -9.68 5.15 -21.17
CA ASN A 87 -9.90 3.78 -21.64
C ASN A 87 -9.41 3.51 -23.08
N LEU A 88 -8.72 4.47 -23.70
CA LEU A 88 -8.18 4.41 -25.07
C LEU A 88 -6.66 4.33 -25.05
N ASP A 89 -6.02 5.26 -24.36
CA ASP A 89 -4.57 5.35 -24.22
C ASP A 89 -4.13 4.75 -22.88
N TRP A 90 -3.25 3.76 -22.95
CA TRP A 90 -2.84 2.95 -21.80
C TRP A 90 -1.34 3.11 -21.53
N VAL A 91 -1.02 3.49 -20.29
CA VAL A 91 0.34 3.57 -19.77
C VAL A 91 0.69 2.23 -19.13
N ILE A 92 1.80 1.62 -19.57
CA ILE A 92 2.33 0.40 -18.95
C ILE A 92 2.95 0.76 -17.59
N LEU A 93 2.39 0.23 -16.52
CA LEU A 93 2.85 0.45 -15.14
C LEU A 93 3.74 -0.69 -14.65
N ASP A 94 3.53 -1.90 -15.19
CA ASP A 94 4.37 -3.07 -14.95
C ASP A 94 4.31 -4.03 -16.15
N LYS A 95 5.36 -4.81 -16.35
CA LYS A 95 5.47 -5.80 -17.42
C LYS A 95 6.08 -7.09 -16.88
N GLN A 96 5.35 -8.18 -17.04
CA GLN A 96 5.76 -9.51 -16.61
C GLN A 96 5.93 -10.43 -17.82
N SER A 97 6.91 -11.33 -17.75
CA SER A 97 7.18 -12.31 -18.80
C SER A 97 7.69 -13.62 -18.19
N GLY A 98 7.26 -14.74 -18.76
CA GLY A 98 7.67 -16.09 -18.35
C GLY A 98 7.19 -16.50 -16.97
N LYS A 99 6.14 -15.87 -16.43
CA LYS A 99 5.59 -16.26 -15.12
C LYS A 99 4.63 -17.43 -15.31
N CYS A 100 4.63 -18.39 -14.40
CA CYS A 100 3.78 -19.57 -14.48
C CYS A 100 3.45 -20.04 -13.07
N GLN A 101 2.66 -19.23 -12.36
CA GLN A 101 2.32 -19.44 -10.95
C GLN A 101 0.85 -19.14 -10.72
N LYS A 102 0.22 -19.89 -9.81
CA LYS A 102 -1.20 -19.74 -9.47
C LYS A 102 -1.50 -18.40 -8.80
N ASP A 103 -0.61 -17.96 -7.92
CA ASP A 103 -0.76 -16.72 -7.15
C ASP A 103 0.43 -15.81 -7.47
N PHE A 104 0.15 -14.66 -8.06
CA PHE A 104 1.15 -13.65 -8.37
C PHE A 104 0.77 -12.34 -7.69
N SER A 105 1.71 -11.74 -6.96
CA SER A 105 1.56 -10.36 -6.51
C SER A 105 2.89 -9.63 -6.62
N THR A 106 2.81 -8.33 -6.88
CA THR A 106 4.00 -7.47 -6.95
C THR A 106 3.66 -6.04 -6.57
N ILE A 107 4.67 -5.34 -6.05
CA ILE A 107 4.64 -3.89 -5.81
C ILE A 107 5.17 -3.20 -7.07
N ILE A 108 4.50 -2.13 -7.49
CA ILE A 108 4.86 -1.33 -8.65
C ILE A 108 5.15 0.11 -8.20
N ASN A 109 6.17 0.74 -8.78
CA ASN A 109 6.58 2.11 -8.45
C ASN A 109 5.69 3.16 -9.14
N ASN A 110 4.37 2.99 -9.09
CA ASN A 110 3.43 3.94 -9.68
C ASN A 110 2.97 4.97 -8.65
N THR A 111 3.21 6.25 -8.94
CA THR A 111 2.73 7.40 -8.17
C THR A 111 1.64 8.19 -8.88
N ASN A 112 1.36 7.85 -10.14
CA ASN A 112 0.34 8.51 -10.95
C ASN A 112 -1.03 7.88 -10.71
N SER A 113 -2.06 8.71 -10.71
CA SER A 113 -3.44 8.27 -10.52
C SER A 113 -4.15 8.08 -11.85
N TYR A 114 -4.88 6.97 -11.98
CA TYR A 114 -5.65 6.63 -13.18
C TYR A 114 -7.09 6.25 -12.82
N LEU A 115 -8.03 6.47 -13.73
CA LEU A 115 -9.42 6.01 -13.59
C LEU A 115 -9.55 4.52 -13.91
N TYR A 116 -8.83 4.06 -14.91
CA TYR A 116 -8.93 2.71 -15.45
C TYR A 116 -7.65 1.96 -15.17
N TYR A 117 -7.78 0.72 -14.72
CA TYR A 117 -6.67 -0.20 -14.55
C TYR A 117 -7.01 -1.55 -15.15
N ARG A 118 -6.08 -2.18 -15.86
CA ARG A 118 -6.29 -3.54 -16.40
C ARG A 118 -5.03 -4.37 -16.36
N ILE A 119 -5.23 -5.68 -16.29
CA ILE A 119 -4.25 -6.64 -16.77
C ILE A 119 -4.48 -6.86 -18.26
N ASN A 120 -3.41 -6.81 -19.05
CA ASN A 120 -3.41 -7.06 -20.47
C ASN A 120 -2.47 -8.24 -20.77
N ILE A 121 -3.08 -9.41 -20.95
CA ILE A 121 -2.41 -10.70 -21.11
C ILE A 121 -2.10 -10.92 -22.59
N SER A 122 -0.81 -11.02 -22.91
CA SER A 122 -0.30 -11.20 -24.27
C SER A 122 0.14 -12.63 -24.57
N LYS A 123 0.25 -13.49 -23.56
CA LYS A 123 0.62 -14.90 -23.74
C LYS A 123 0.11 -15.75 -22.58
N ASN A 124 -0.36 -16.96 -22.89
CA ASN A 124 -0.61 -18.02 -21.91
C ASN A 124 0.42 -19.15 -22.07
N ASN A 125 0.24 -20.25 -21.33
CA ASN A 125 1.17 -21.37 -21.32
C ASN A 125 0.80 -22.50 -22.32
N GLY A 126 0.13 -22.15 -23.42
CA GLY A 126 -0.18 -23.08 -24.52
C GLY A 126 -1.60 -23.65 -24.52
N GLY A 127 -2.40 -23.36 -23.49
CA GLY A 127 -3.81 -23.73 -23.43
C GLY A 127 -4.71 -22.86 -24.31
N SER A 128 -6.01 -23.15 -24.32
CA SER A 128 -7.00 -22.38 -25.08
C SER A 128 -7.69 -21.29 -24.26
N TYR A 129 -7.48 -21.26 -22.94
CA TYR A 129 -8.24 -20.40 -22.04
C TYR A 129 -7.33 -19.59 -21.13
N ILE A 130 -7.89 -18.52 -20.59
CA ILE A 130 -7.40 -17.82 -19.41
C ILE A 130 -8.51 -17.84 -18.37
N GLY A 131 -8.14 -18.11 -17.12
CA GLY A 131 -9.02 -17.99 -15.96
C GLY A 131 -8.42 -17.06 -14.91
N ILE A 132 -9.25 -16.26 -14.23
CA ILE A 132 -8.83 -15.46 -13.07
C ILE A 132 -9.90 -15.60 -11.98
N ASN A 133 -9.50 -16.14 -10.83
CA ASN A 133 -10.34 -16.26 -9.63
C ASN A 133 -10.32 -14.99 -8.79
N THR A 134 -9.18 -14.32 -8.74
CA THR A 134 -9.02 -13.12 -7.92
C THR A 134 -8.14 -12.11 -8.63
N PHE A 135 -8.59 -10.86 -8.69
CA PHE A 135 -7.78 -9.74 -9.15
C PHE A 135 -7.95 -8.57 -8.18
N GLU A 136 -6.89 -8.29 -7.42
CA GLU A 136 -6.87 -7.26 -6.39
C GLU A 136 -5.90 -6.15 -6.78
N MET A 137 -6.24 -4.94 -6.36
CA MET A 137 -5.40 -3.75 -6.54
C MET A 137 -5.34 -2.99 -5.23
N TYR A 138 -4.18 -2.47 -4.86
CA TYR A 138 -4.00 -1.78 -3.60
C TYR A 138 -3.49 -0.36 -3.85
N GLU A 139 -4.20 0.62 -3.28
CA GLU A 139 -3.88 2.04 -3.42
C GLU A 139 -2.55 2.34 -2.70
N SER A 140 -1.73 3.16 -3.35
CA SER A 140 -0.60 3.82 -2.74
C SER A 140 -1.13 4.79 -1.69
N LEU A 141 -0.74 4.58 -0.43
CA LEU A 141 -1.05 5.55 0.60
C LEU A 141 -0.14 6.75 0.39
N LYS A 142 -0.74 7.88 0.01
CA LYS A 142 -0.06 9.17 0.13
C LYS A 142 0.23 9.38 1.61
N GLU A 143 1.50 9.26 1.98
CA GLU A 143 1.97 9.75 3.27
C GLU A 143 1.81 11.27 3.23
N ASN A 144 0.69 11.76 3.75
CA ASN A 144 0.56 13.16 4.04
C ASN A 144 1.62 13.47 5.10
N LYS A 145 2.56 14.35 4.75
CA LYS A 145 3.55 14.85 5.68
C LYS A 145 3.01 16.15 6.26
N TYR A 146 2.94 16.21 7.58
CA TYR A 146 2.42 17.34 8.33
C TYR A 146 3.55 18.06 9.05
N LEU A 147 3.45 19.37 9.14
CA LEU A 147 4.30 20.19 10.00
C LEU A 147 3.39 20.90 11.00
N LEU A 148 3.83 20.94 12.25
CA LEU A 148 3.15 21.72 13.27
C LEU A 148 3.61 23.17 13.15
N LYS A 149 2.68 24.12 13.25
CA LYS A 149 3.00 25.55 13.23
C LYS A 149 2.51 26.21 14.50
N GLN A 150 3.41 26.92 15.17
CA GLN A 150 3.07 27.78 16.30
C GLN A 150 3.68 29.15 16.06
N ASN A 151 2.83 30.20 16.05
CA ASN A 151 3.23 31.55 15.66
C ASN A 151 3.92 31.57 14.27
N LYS A 152 5.15 32.08 14.19
CA LYS A 152 5.97 32.13 12.96
C LYS A 152 6.96 30.97 12.83
N LYS A 153 6.88 29.97 13.71
CA LYS A 153 7.82 28.84 13.80
C LYS A 153 7.13 27.53 13.40
N TYR A 154 7.93 26.63 12.84
CA TYR A 154 7.51 25.29 12.43
C TYR A 154 8.20 24.23 13.28
N TYR A 155 7.50 23.13 13.55
CA TYR A 155 7.92 22.06 14.43
C TYR A 155 7.61 20.69 13.81
N SER A 156 8.31 19.68 14.31
CA SER A 156 8.17 18.27 13.93
C SER A 156 8.32 17.41 15.17
N THR A 157 7.53 16.34 15.30
CA THR A 157 7.63 15.40 16.43
C THR A 157 8.76 14.38 16.26
N LYS A 158 9.54 14.44 15.16
CA LYS A 158 10.72 13.58 14.97
C LYS A 158 11.70 13.78 16.13
N SER A 159 12.20 12.69 16.70
CA SER A 159 13.07 12.68 17.90
C SER A 159 14.26 13.63 17.82
N LYS A 160 14.86 13.83 16.64
CA LYS A 160 15.98 14.77 16.44
C LYS A 160 15.67 16.23 16.79
N PHE A 161 14.40 16.62 16.84
CA PHE A 161 13.94 17.95 17.24
C PHE A 161 13.54 18.03 18.70
N TYR A 162 13.55 16.92 19.44
CA TYR A 162 13.28 16.90 20.87
C TYR A 162 14.59 17.02 21.65
N LYS A 163 14.72 18.05 22.49
CA LYS A 163 15.88 18.28 23.36
C LYS A 163 15.44 18.85 24.70
N ASN A 164 16.05 18.37 25.78
CA ASN A 164 15.83 18.89 27.14
C ASN A 164 14.34 19.01 27.49
N GLY A 165 13.56 17.95 27.20
CA GLY A 165 12.13 17.92 27.51
C GLY A 165 11.22 18.71 26.57
N ASN A 166 11.74 19.31 25.49
CA ASN A 166 10.98 20.20 24.62
C ASN A 166 11.29 19.97 23.13
N TYR A 167 10.30 20.21 22.27
CA TYR A 167 10.53 20.27 20.83
C TYR A 167 11.06 21.64 20.40
N GLU A 168 12.26 21.65 19.81
CA GLU A 168 12.86 22.84 19.22
C GLU A 168 12.23 23.16 17.84
N PRO A 169 12.10 24.45 17.49
CA PRO A 169 11.65 24.85 16.16
C PRO A 169 12.66 24.46 15.08
N ILE A 170 12.17 24.14 13.88
CA ILE A 170 12.99 23.83 12.71
C ILE A 170 13.58 25.14 12.17
N LYS A 171 14.87 25.37 12.45
CA LYS A 171 15.59 26.61 12.12
C LYS A 171 15.60 26.90 10.62
N GLU A 172 15.70 25.87 9.79
CA GLU A 172 15.75 25.97 8.33
C GLU A 172 14.43 26.44 7.70
N LEU A 173 13.33 26.40 8.46
CA LEU A 173 12.02 26.88 8.03
C LEU A 173 11.67 28.26 8.63
N GLU A 174 12.52 28.82 9.48
CA GLU A 174 12.27 30.11 10.13
C GLU A 174 12.21 31.24 9.08
N GLY A 175 11.16 32.06 9.15
CA GLY A 175 10.95 33.18 8.20
C GLY A 175 10.46 32.78 6.81
N LYS A 176 10.36 31.48 6.47
CA LYS A 176 9.77 31.04 5.21
C LYS A 176 8.28 31.39 5.15
N LYS A 177 7.90 32.20 4.16
CA LYS A 177 6.49 32.57 3.88
C LYS A 177 5.71 31.44 3.20
N ILE A 178 6.37 30.64 2.38
CA ILE A 178 5.79 29.52 1.63
C ILE A 178 6.69 28.29 1.86
N LEU A 179 6.09 27.17 2.22
CA LEU A 179 6.77 25.88 2.35
C LEU A 179 6.70 25.10 1.04
N THR A 180 7.74 24.34 0.74
CA THR A 180 7.86 23.50 -0.45
C THR A 180 7.53 22.04 -0.14
N LYS A 181 7.26 21.24 -1.17
CA LYS A 181 7.08 19.78 -1.01
C LYS A 181 8.28 19.13 -0.30
N THR A 182 9.50 19.54 -0.66
CA THR A 182 10.74 19.06 -0.04
C THR A 182 10.82 19.40 1.45
N ASP A 183 10.28 20.54 1.89
CA ASP A 183 10.23 20.89 3.32
C ASP A 183 9.37 19.88 4.09
N PHE A 184 8.21 19.51 3.56
CA PHE A 184 7.34 18.51 4.16
C PHE A 184 7.95 17.09 4.11
N GLU A 185 8.58 16.70 3.00
CA GLU A 185 9.27 15.41 2.90
C GLU A 185 10.43 15.30 3.90
N THR A 186 11.19 16.37 4.08
CA THR A 186 12.36 16.40 4.96
C THR A 186 11.95 16.44 6.44
N TYR A 187 11.04 17.35 6.79
CA TYR A 187 10.76 17.70 8.17
C TYR A 187 9.41 17.18 8.67
N GLY A 188 8.46 16.97 7.78
CA GLY A 188 7.10 16.60 8.14
C GLY A 188 6.99 15.19 8.70
N ILE A 189 5.95 15.00 9.51
CA ILE A 189 5.57 13.75 10.16
C ILE A 189 4.39 13.13 9.42
N ASP A 190 4.34 11.81 9.33
CA ASP A 190 3.29 11.04 8.66
C ASP A 190 2.32 10.35 9.62
N ASP A 191 2.67 10.29 10.91
CA ASP A 191 1.82 9.77 11.97
C ASP A 191 1.45 10.89 12.96
N LEU A 192 0.17 11.28 12.95
CA LEU A 192 -0.37 12.28 13.87
C LEU A 192 -0.73 11.70 15.24
N ASN A 193 -0.83 10.37 15.37
CA ASN A 193 -1.17 9.73 16.66
C ASN A 193 -0.08 9.99 17.70
N LEU A 194 1.18 10.17 17.26
CA LEU A 194 2.32 10.59 18.08
C LEU A 194 2.10 11.91 18.83
N LEU A 195 1.16 12.77 18.38
CA LEU A 195 0.84 14.02 19.09
C LEU A 195 0.08 13.78 20.39
N THR A 196 -0.56 12.62 20.52
CA THR A 196 -1.38 12.25 21.67
C THR A 196 -0.74 11.18 22.54
N GLU A 197 0.39 10.62 22.11
CA GLU A 197 1.13 9.63 22.88
C GLU A 197 1.93 10.31 24.00
N ILE A 198 1.96 9.66 25.17
CA ILE A 198 2.88 10.04 26.24
C ILE A 198 4.28 9.67 25.74
N ILE A 199 5.13 10.68 25.56
CA ILE A 199 6.53 10.45 25.19
C ILE A 199 7.22 9.82 26.39
N ASP A 200 7.57 8.55 26.26
CA ASP A 200 8.44 7.89 27.23
C ASP A 200 9.85 8.48 27.09
N THR A 201 10.23 9.29 28.09
CA THR A 201 11.52 10.00 28.12
C THR A 201 12.62 9.19 28.79
N GLU A 202 12.43 7.88 29.01
CA GLU A 202 13.51 7.05 29.53
C GLU A 202 14.65 7.00 28.52
N ASP A 203 15.69 7.80 28.79
CA ASP A 203 17.01 7.71 28.19
C ASP A 203 17.48 6.24 28.30
N ILE A 204 17.32 5.46 27.24
CA ILE A 204 18.00 4.18 27.12
C ILE A 204 19.47 4.51 26.82
N ASN A 205 20.19 4.92 27.85
CA ASN A 205 21.65 4.90 27.88
C ASN A 205 22.05 3.43 27.78
N GLY A 206 22.22 2.94 26.56
CA GLY A 206 22.83 1.65 26.29
C GLY A 206 24.26 1.66 26.80
N ILE A 207 24.46 1.28 28.07
CA ILE A 207 25.78 0.94 28.57
C ILE A 207 26.10 -0.42 27.97
N GLY A 208 26.80 -0.43 26.85
CA GLY A 208 27.39 -1.65 26.30
C GLY A 208 28.28 -2.30 27.37
N LYS A 209 27.81 -3.40 27.95
CA LYS A 209 28.66 -4.30 28.73
C LYS A 209 28.32 -5.75 28.42
N GLY A 210 29.11 -6.31 27.50
CA GLY A 210 29.49 -7.72 27.52
C GLY A 210 28.47 -8.69 26.93
N ASN A 211 29.01 -9.77 26.35
CA ASN A 211 28.29 -10.85 25.69
C ASN A 211 27.05 -11.32 26.46
N LEU A 212 25.88 -11.26 25.81
CA LEU A 212 24.67 -11.88 26.30
C LEU A 212 24.71 -13.37 25.95
N GLY A 213 25.16 -14.19 26.90
CA GLY A 213 24.87 -15.63 26.88
C GLY A 213 23.37 -15.88 27.16
N ASN A 214 22.90 -17.09 26.82
CA ASN A 214 21.49 -17.46 26.95
C ASN A 214 21.03 -17.53 28.41
N GLY A 215 19.83 -16.97 28.68
CA GLY A 215 19.08 -17.14 29.92
C GLY A 215 19.31 -16.07 30.99
N LYS A 216 18.85 -14.83 30.78
CA LYS A 216 18.80 -13.82 31.84
C LYS A 216 17.41 -13.23 32.06
N LEU A 217 17.04 -13.20 33.33
CA LEU A 217 15.92 -12.47 33.93
C LEU A 217 16.18 -10.96 33.86
N PHE A 218 15.16 -10.19 33.50
CA PHE A 218 15.16 -8.73 33.57
C PHE A 218 14.44 -8.29 34.85
N GLU A 219 15.09 -7.46 35.64
CA GLU A 219 14.50 -6.82 36.82
C GLU A 219 14.70 -5.31 36.66
N ILE A 220 13.60 -4.56 36.73
CA ILE A 220 13.60 -3.10 36.61
C ILE A 220 13.47 -2.54 38.04
N PRO A 221 14.43 -1.78 38.56
CA PRO A 221 14.31 -1.16 39.87
C PRO A 221 13.37 0.04 39.75
N PHE A 222 12.12 -0.12 40.19
CA PHE A 222 11.20 1.00 40.31
C PHE A 222 11.70 1.96 41.41
N SER A 223 11.81 3.25 41.08
CA SER A 223 12.00 4.28 42.11
C SER A 223 10.71 4.40 42.96
N ASN A 224 10.85 4.63 44.26
CA ASN A 224 9.77 4.67 45.27
C ASN A 224 8.70 5.77 45.06
N ASN A 225 8.63 6.41 43.89
CA ASN A 225 7.80 7.59 43.63
C ASN A 225 6.46 7.28 42.94
N PHE A 226 6.01 6.02 42.95
CA PHE A 226 4.62 5.73 42.60
C PHE A 226 3.76 5.89 43.85
N MET A 227 2.90 6.92 43.87
CA MET A 227 1.78 6.97 44.82
C MET A 227 0.79 5.86 44.47
N ASN A 228 0.31 5.14 45.48
CA ASN A 228 -0.78 4.20 45.30
C ASN A 228 -2.03 5.00 44.87
N ILE A 229 -2.88 4.46 43.99
CA ILE A 229 -4.10 5.16 43.54
C ILE A 229 -5.04 5.51 44.70
N ASN A 230 -4.90 4.82 45.85
CA ASN A 230 -5.62 5.11 47.09
C ASN A 230 -5.08 6.34 47.87
N GLU A 231 -3.93 6.90 47.47
CA GLU A 231 -3.28 8.05 48.11
C GLU A 231 -3.54 9.37 47.37
N VAL A 232 -4.25 9.33 46.23
CA VAL A 232 -4.73 10.51 45.52
C VAL A 232 -6.05 10.96 46.15
N LYS A 233 -6.02 12.04 46.95
CA LYS A 233 -7.22 12.74 47.45
C LYS A 233 -7.69 13.81 46.47
#